data_AF-K2B1W7-F1
#
_entry.id   AF-K2B1W7-F1
#
_cell.length_a   1.000
_cell.length_b   1.000
_cell.length_c   1.000
_cell.angle_alpha   90.00
_cell.angle_beta   90.00
_cell.angle_gamma   90.00
#
_symmetry.space_group_name_H-M   'P 1'
#
loop_
_entity.id
_entity.type
_entity.pdbx_description
1 polymer ?
#
loop_
_entity_poly.entity_id
_entity_poly.type
_entity_poly.pdbx_seq_one_letter_code
_entity_poly.pdbx_strand_id
1 'polypeptide(L)'
;MRKILLLAATLYLLIAPFTYHPDNKLVLYYATLGNGKVWDIYSYLNKNYDAAPKFHYPPMHYWVVKAEYPIVKMIGGRGFDNWLKRGANEAFDDSNIFLYNLATKIPILALVLFSGGMIYKICLQYGYDKYKSRSAAAIWLFNPITLYSAVIMGQND
;
A
#
# COMPACT_ATOMS: atom_id res chain seq x y z
N MET A 1 -16.64 3.39 -17.00
CA MET A 1 -15.38 3.24 -16.24
C MET A 1 -15.11 4.41 -15.30
N ARG A 2 -15.04 5.66 -15.76
CA ARG A 2 -14.76 6.83 -14.89
C ARG A 2 -15.59 6.86 -13.58
N LYS A 3 -16.92 6.69 -13.68
CA LYS A 3 -17.81 6.66 -12.50
C LYS A 3 -17.47 5.50 -11.53
N ILE A 4 -17.12 4.33 -12.06
CA ILE A 4 -16.75 3.15 -11.27
C ILE A 4 -15.42 3.39 -10.54
N LEU A 5 -14.41 3.91 -11.24
CA LEU A 5 -13.11 4.24 -10.64
C LEU A 5 -13.25 5.33 -9.57
N LEU A 6 -14.05 6.36 -9.84
CA LEU A 6 -14.30 7.43 -8.87
C LEU A 6 -14.99 6.88 -7.61
N LEU A 7 -16.02 6.04 -7.78
CA LEU A 7 -16.70 5.41 -6.65
C LEU A 7 -15.76 4.52 -5.84
N ALA A 8 -14.93 3.70 -6.49
CA ALA A 8 -13.94 2.88 -5.82
C ALA A 8 -12.90 3.73 -5.07
N ALA A 9 -12.36 4.77 -5.71
CA ALA A 9 -11.42 5.69 -5.07
C ALA A 9 -12.03 6.37 -3.84
N THR A 10 -13.27 6.87 -3.94
CA THR A 10 -13.99 7.45 -2.80
C THR A 10 -14.17 6.43 -1.68
N LEU A 11 -14.61 5.21 -1.99
CA LEU A 11 -14.75 4.14 -1.00
C LEU A 11 -13.42 3.85 -0.29
N TYR A 12 -12.33 3.74 -1.05
CA TYR A 12 -11.03 3.42 -0.50
C TYR A 12 -10.50 4.54 0.41
N LEU A 13 -10.66 5.80 -0.01
CA LEU A 13 -10.26 6.97 0.79
C LEU A 13 -11.10 7.13 2.06
N LEU A 14 -12.31 6.56 2.11
CA LEU A 14 -13.15 6.53 3.30
C LEU A 14 -12.79 5.39 4.27
N ILE A 15 -12.21 4.28 3.79
CA ILE A 15 -11.89 3.10 4.61
C ILE A 15 -10.43 3.09 5.06
N ALA A 16 -9.50 3.36 4.14
CA ALA A 16 -8.07 3.23 4.36
C ALA A 16 -7.50 4.02 5.55
N PRO A 17 -7.94 5.26 5.85
CA PRO A 17 -7.47 5.99 7.02
C PRO A 17 -7.84 5.32 8.35
N PHE A 18 -9.01 4.69 8.41
CA PHE A 18 -9.60 4.17 9.65
C PHE A 18 -9.25 2.71 9.95
N THR A 19 -8.49 2.08 9.08
CA THR A 19 -8.12 0.66 9.19
C THR A 19 -6.62 0.53 9.42
N TYR A 20 -6.24 0.15 10.64
CA TYR A 20 -4.83 -0.03 10.99
C TYR A 20 -4.42 -1.50 10.81
N HIS A 21 -3.27 -1.71 10.18
CA HIS A 21 -2.60 -3.01 10.17
C HIS A 21 -1.08 -2.81 10.33
N PRO A 22 -0.42 -3.52 11.25
CA PRO A 22 0.99 -3.30 11.56
C PRO A 22 1.95 -3.71 10.42
N ASP A 23 1.57 -4.68 9.59
CA ASP A 23 2.45 -5.21 8.53
C ASP A 23 2.79 -4.17 7.47
N ASN A 24 1.83 -3.37 7.01
CA ASN A 24 2.06 -2.35 6.00
C ASN A 24 3.11 -1.33 6.49
N LYS A 25 2.96 -0.90 7.75
CA LYS A 25 3.94 -0.05 8.44
C LYS A 25 5.31 -0.73 8.52
N LEU A 26 5.37 -2.00 8.94
CA LEU A 26 6.62 -2.74 9.10
C LEU A 26 7.37 -2.87 7.77
N VAL A 27 6.66 -3.15 6.69
CA VAL A 27 7.25 -3.24 5.35
C VAL A 27 7.87 -1.90 4.94
N LEU A 28 7.15 -0.78 5.13
CA LEU A 28 7.65 0.56 4.82
C LEU A 28 8.79 1.01 5.73
N TYR A 29 8.85 0.54 6.96
CA TYR A 29 9.95 0.83 7.89
C TYR A 29 11.33 0.48 7.29
N TYR A 30 11.45 -0.65 6.57
CA TYR A 30 12.74 -1.04 5.99
C TYR A 30 13.27 -0.05 4.94
N ALA A 31 12.38 0.70 4.28
CA ALA A 31 12.79 1.75 3.34
C ALA A 31 13.49 2.92 4.06
N THR A 32 13.26 3.10 5.36
CA THR A 32 13.86 4.15 6.20
C THR A 32 15.28 3.84 6.66
N LEU A 33 15.72 2.57 6.59
CA LEU A 33 17.02 2.11 7.06
C LEU A 33 18.19 2.85 6.38
N GLY A 34 19.26 3.05 7.15
CA GLY A 34 20.42 3.85 6.73
C GLY A 34 20.03 5.26 6.26
N ASN A 35 19.04 5.87 6.91
CA ASN A 35 18.45 7.16 6.51
C ASN A 35 17.96 7.16 5.06
N GLY A 36 17.35 6.05 4.62
CA GLY A 36 16.86 5.91 3.26
C GLY A 36 17.91 5.59 2.22
N LYS A 37 19.18 5.30 2.58
CA LYS A 37 20.26 5.03 1.61
C LYS A 37 20.51 3.56 1.31
N VAL A 38 19.84 2.65 2.01
CA VAL A 38 19.99 1.20 1.81
C VAL A 38 19.27 0.76 0.53
N TRP A 39 19.99 0.03 -0.33
CA TRP A 39 19.49 -0.60 -1.57
C TRP A 39 19.62 -2.12 -1.55
N ASP A 40 20.62 -2.63 -0.84
CA ASP A 40 20.79 -4.05 -0.53
C ASP A 40 20.43 -4.27 0.95
N ILE A 41 19.17 -4.64 1.18
CA ILE A 41 18.61 -4.82 2.52
C ILE A 41 19.27 -6.00 3.27
N TYR A 42 19.58 -7.09 2.58
CA TYR A 42 20.12 -8.28 3.22
C TYR A 42 21.57 -8.09 3.66
N SER A 43 22.42 -7.49 2.81
CA SER A 43 23.78 -7.12 3.21
C SER A 43 23.78 -6.11 4.36
N TYR A 44 22.82 -5.19 4.38
CA TYR A 44 22.68 -4.23 5.48
C TYR A 44 22.28 -4.92 6.80
N LEU A 45 21.24 -5.75 6.80
CA LEU A 45 20.74 -6.45 8.00
C LEU A 45 21.71 -7.53 8.52
N ASN A 46 22.60 -8.04 7.67
CA ASN A 46 23.68 -8.94 8.10
C ASN A 46 24.80 -8.21 8.88
N LYS A 47 24.95 -6.90 8.68
CA LYS A 47 26.01 -6.07 9.28
C LYS A 47 25.52 -5.19 10.42
N ASN A 48 24.22 -4.93 10.50
CA ASN A 48 23.63 -4.02 11.46
C ASN A 48 22.55 -4.74 12.25
N TYR A 49 22.55 -4.57 13.57
CA TYR A 49 21.46 -5.03 14.40
C TYR A 49 20.22 -4.16 14.16
N ASP A 50 19.06 -4.80 14.00
CA ASP A 50 17.76 -4.17 13.95
C ASP A 50 16.83 -4.91 14.92
N ALA A 51 16.09 -4.15 15.73
CA ALA A 51 15.15 -4.72 16.70
C ALA A 51 13.79 -5.10 16.06
N ALA A 52 13.53 -4.62 14.84
CA ALA A 52 12.37 -5.04 14.07
C ALA A 52 12.47 -6.54 13.72
N PRO A 53 11.32 -7.21 13.43
CA PRO A 53 11.33 -8.52 12.79
C PRO A 53 12.26 -8.55 11.57
N LYS A 54 12.74 -9.73 11.14
CA LYS A 54 13.60 -9.81 9.96
C LYS A 54 12.80 -9.63 8.67
N PHE A 55 13.37 -8.88 7.73
CA PHE A 55 12.84 -8.78 6.38
C PHE A 55 12.90 -10.14 5.67
N HIS A 56 11.76 -10.59 5.15
CA HIS A 56 11.60 -11.96 4.60
C HIS A 56 11.01 -11.99 3.19
N TYR A 57 10.80 -10.84 2.55
CA TYR A 57 10.33 -10.77 1.17
C TYR A 57 11.48 -10.75 0.17
N PRO A 58 11.30 -11.19 -1.08
CA PRO A 58 12.34 -11.11 -2.11
C PRO A 58 12.90 -9.68 -2.30
N PRO A 59 14.15 -9.53 -2.78
CA PRO A 59 14.77 -8.21 -3.02
C PRO A 59 13.89 -7.24 -3.84
N MET A 60 13.16 -7.77 -4.83
CA MET A 60 12.25 -6.97 -5.66
C MET A 60 11.19 -6.24 -4.84
N HIS A 61 10.63 -6.90 -3.82
CA HIS A 61 9.64 -6.28 -2.94
C HIS A 61 10.26 -5.11 -2.16
N TYR A 62 11.50 -5.25 -1.68
CA TYR A 62 12.21 -4.15 -1.04
C TYR A 62 12.35 -2.95 -1.96
N TRP A 63 12.72 -3.17 -3.23
CA TRP A 63 12.88 -2.08 -4.19
C TRP A 63 11.57 -1.37 -4.53
N VAL A 64 10.46 -2.11 -4.63
CA VAL A 64 9.12 -1.53 -4.82
C VAL A 64 8.79 -0.60 -3.66
N VAL A 65 8.87 -1.10 -2.43
CA VAL A 65 8.60 -0.32 -1.22
C VAL A 65 9.54 0.89 -1.10
N LYS A 66 10.81 0.71 -1.49
CA LYS A 66 11.81 1.78 -1.53
C LYS A 66 11.44 2.88 -2.52
N ALA A 67 10.93 2.52 -3.70
CA ALA A 67 10.49 3.44 -4.73
C ALA A 67 9.22 4.20 -4.33
N GLU A 68 8.33 3.55 -3.57
CA GLU A 68 7.09 4.15 -3.06
C GLU A 68 7.32 5.10 -1.88
N TYR A 69 8.36 4.83 -1.07
CA TYR A 69 8.62 5.55 0.18
C TYR A 69 8.63 7.09 0.07
N PRO A 70 9.22 7.74 -0.95
CA PRO A 70 9.18 9.20 -1.08
C PRO A 70 7.75 9.74 -1.17
N ILE A 71 6.86 9.04 -1.88
CA ILE A 71 5.45 9.43 -2.04
C ILE A 71 4.73 9.27 -0.71
N VAL A 72 4.90 8.11 -0.07
CA VAL A 72 4.32 7.82 1.24
C VAL A 72 4.76 8.85 2.28
N LYS A 73 6.07 9.15 2.33
CA LYS A 73 6.64 10.13 3.25
C LYS A 73 6.12 11.55 3.00
N MET A 74 5.94 11.93 1.74
CA MET A 74 5.37 13.23 1.37
C MET A 74 3.93 13.37 1.90
N ILE A 75 3.12 12.31 1.80
CA ILE A 75 1.73 12.31 2.30
C ILE A 75 1.71 12.24 3.83
N GLY A 76 2.51 11.36 4.42
CA GLY A 76 2.57 11.16 5.88
C GLY A 76 3.10 12.38 6.62
N GLY A 77 4.01 13.14 6.02
CA GLY A 77 4.45 14.42 6.57
C GLY A 77 5.29 14.28 7.85
N ARG A 78 5.13 15.24 8.76
CA ARG A 78 5.99 15.38 9.95
C ARG A 78 5.76 14.20 10.91
N GLY A 79 6.84 13.52 11.29
CA GLY A 79 6.80 12.44 12.27
C GLY A 79 6.58 11.05 11.69
N PHE A 80 6.31 10.94 10.38
CA PHE A 80 6.03 9.67 9.72
C PHE A 80 7.15 8.62 9.89
N ASP A 81 8.41 8.98 9.61
CA ASP A 81 9.56 8.08 9.79
C ASP A 81 9.71 7.58 11.24
N ASN A 82 9.37 8.42 12.22
CA ASN A 82 9.40 8.03 13.63
C ASN A 82 8.23 7.10 13.95
N TRP A 83 7.04 7.40 13.44
CA TRP A 83 5.88 6.53 13.58
C TRP A 83 6.16 5.14 13.02
N LEU A 84 6.78 5.02 11.82
CA LEU A 84 7.17 3.74 11.21
C LEU A 84 8.05 2.86 12.12
N LYS A 85 8.82 3.45 13.05
CA LYS A 85 9.71 2.74 13.98
C LYS A 85 9.02 2.26 15.26
N ARG A 86 7.85 2.81 15.61
CA ARG A 86 7.16 2.49 16.88
C ARG A 86 6.68 1.05 16.91
N GLY A 87 6.54 0.44 18.09
CA GLY A 87 5.92 -0.88 18.22
C GLY A 87 4.48 -0.88 17.71
N ALA A 88 3.97 -2.05 17.30
CA ALA A 88 2.62 -2.16 16.71
C ALA A 88 1.51 -1.59 17.62
N ASN A 89 1.61 -1.83 18.93
CA ASN A 89 0.63 -1.36 19.92
C ASN A 89 0.74 0.15 20.14
N GLU A 90 1.95 0.71 20.12
CA GLU A 90 2.16 2.14 20.35
C GLU A 90 1.80 2.99 19.13
N ALA A 91 2.05 2.45 17.93
CA ALA A 91 1.81 3.16 16.68
C ALA A 91 0.33 3.47 16.45
N PHE A 92 -0.57 2.65 17.01
CA PHE A 92 -2.02 2.85 16.92
C PHE A 92 -2.49 4.13 17.64
N ASP A 93 -1.83 4.50 18.74
CA ASP A 93 -2.20 5.65 19.58
C ASP A 93 -1.64 6.99 19.08
N ASP A 94 -1.06 7.03 17.88
CA ASP A 94 -0.52 8.26 17.31
C ASP A 94 -1.64 9.25 16.94
N SER A 95 -1.48 10.54 17.27
CA SER A 95 -2.49 11.55 16.95
C SER A 95 -2.69 11.74 15.44
N ASN A 96 -1.74 11.34 14.60
CA ASN A 96 -1.83 11.38 13.14
C ASN A 96 -2.16 10.01 12.53
N ILE A 97 -2.63 9.03 13.31
CA ILE A 97 -2.85 7.65 12.85
C ILE A 97 -3.67 7.56 11.56
N PHE A 98 -4.72 8.37 11.41
CA PHE A 98 -5.54 8.36 10.19
C PHE A 98 -4.76 8.81 8.95
N LEU A 99 -3.93 9.85 9.07
CA LEU A 99 -3.07 10.32 7.98
C LEU A 99 -2.01 9.27 7.64
N TYR A 100 -1.38 8.67 8.65
CA TYR A 100 -0.34 7.67 8.44
C TYR A 100 -0.88 6.37 7.84
N ASN A 101 -2.07 5.92 8.28
CA ASN A 101 -2.78 4.80 7.68
C ASN A 101 -3.13 5.06 6.22
N LEU A 102 -3.55 6.29 5.89
CA LEU A 102 -3.81 6.66 4.51
C LEU A 102 -2.50 6.69 3.70
N ALA A 103 -1.46 7.35 4.21
CA ALA A 103 -0.18 7.51 3.53
C ALA A 103 0.42 6.16 3.12
N THR A 104 0.44 5.20 4.06
CA THR A 104 0.97 3.84 3.83
C THR A 104 0.17 3.05 2.79
N LYS A 105 -1.11 3.38 2.56
CA LYS A 105 -1.96 2.66 1.61
C LYS A 105 -2.10 3.33 0.25
N ILE A 106 -1.80 4.62 0.11
CA ILE A 106 -2.02 5.33 -1.17
C ILE A 106 -1.36 4.65 -2.38
N PRO A 107 -0.09 4.18 -2.32
CA PRO A 107 0.53 3.49 -3.45
C PRO A 107 -0.27 2.26 -3.89
N ILE A 108 -0.67 1.42 -2.93
CA ILE A 108 -1.42 0.20 -3.25
C ILE A 108 -2.84 0.50 -3.73
N LEU A 109 -3.52 1.49 -3.16
CA LEU A 109 -4.84 1.91 -3.64
C LEU A 109 -4.79 2.40 -5.09
N ALA A 110 -3.74 3.14 -5.45
CA ALA A 110 -3.51 3.58 -6.83
C ALA A 110 -3.28 2.37 -7.76
N LEU A 111 -2.51 1.38 -7.32
CA LEU A 111 -2.28 0.15 -8.08
C LEU A 111 -3.55 -0.66 -8.29
N VAL A 112 -4.41 -0.81 -7.26
CA VAL A 112 -5.70 -1.53 -7.38
C VAL A 112 -6.63 -0.83 -8.37
N LEU A 113 -6.72 0.50 -8.31
CA LEU A 113 -7.50 1.30 -9.26
C LEU A 113 -6.96 1.16 -10.69
N PHE A 114 -5.63 1.18 -10.84
CA PHE A 114 -4.96 0.95 -12.12
C PHE A 114 -5.27 -0.45 -12.67
N SER A 115 -5.17 -1.50 -11.84
CA SER A 115 -5.52 -2.87 -12.19
C SER A 115 -6.97 -3.01 -12.64
N GLY A 116 -7.92 -2.36 -11.96
CA GLY A 116 -9.32 -2.32 -12.42
C GLY A 116 -9.47 -1.65 -13.80
N GLY A 117 -8.72 -0.58 -14.06
CA GLY A 117 -8.66 0.05 -15.38
C GLY A 117 -8.05 -0.85 -16.46
N MET A 118 -7.02 -1.61 -16.10
CA MET A 118 -6.37 -2.58 -17.00
C MET A 118 -7.28 -3.77 -17.31
N ILE A 119 -7.97 -4.34 -16.33
CA ILE A 119 -8.97 -5.40 -16.53
C ILE A 119 -10.02 -4.94 -17.54
N TYR A 120 -10.56 -3.72 -17.37
CA TYR A 120 -11.51 -3.15 -18.34
C TYR A 120 -10.92 -3.08 -19.76
N LYS A 121 -9.68 -2.61 -19.92
CA LYS A 121 -9.02 -2.51 -21.24
C LYS A 121 -8.75 -3.89 -21.86
N ILE A 122 -8.30 -4.85 -21.06
CA ILE A 122 -8.05 -6.23 -21.49
C ILE A 122 -9.36 -6.84 -21.98
N CYS A 123 -10.45 -6.76 -21.22
CA CYS A 123 -11.74 -7.30 -21.65
C CYS A 123 -12.21 -6.70 -22.99
N LEU A 124 -12.07 -5.39 -23.20
CA LEU A 124 -12.39 -4.78 -24.49
C LEU A 124 -11.51 -5.32 -25.63
N GLN A 125 -10.21 -5.50 -25.38
CA GLN A 125 -9.27 -6.04 -26.38
C GLN A 125 -9.63 -7.47 -26.79
N TYR A 126 -10.18 -8.26 -25.88
CA TYR A 126 -10.65 -9.63 -26.15
C TYR A 126 -12.07 -9.71 -26.73
N GLY A 127 -12.66 -8.57 -27.12
CA GLY A 127 -13.96 -8.53 -27.80
C GLY A 127 -15.19 -8.59 -26.89
N TYR A 128 -15.03 -8.46 -25.57
CA TYR A 128 -16.18 -8.31 -24.69
C TYR A 128 -16.82 -6.93 -24.87
N ASP A 129 -18.15 -6.87 -24.72
CA ASP A 129 -18.87 -5.61 -24.77
C ASP A 129 -18.52 -4.68 -23.58
N LYS A 130 -18.91 -3.41 -23.68
CA LYS A 130 -18.64 -2.39 -22.66
C LYS A 130 -19.29 -2.71 -21.31
N TYR A 131 -20.41 -3.43 -21.29
CA TYR A 131 -21.10 -3.79 -20.06
C TYR A 131 -20.31 -4.88 -19.32
N LYS A 132 -20.03 -6.02 -19.97
CA LYS A 132 -19.22 -7.12 -19.41
C LYS A 132 -17.85 -6.64 -18.95
N SER A 133 -17.18 -5.81 -19.75
CA SER A 133 -15.87 -5.25 -19.39
C SER A 133 -15.93 -4.36 -18.14
N ARG A 134 -17.01 -3.57 -17.98
CA ARG A 134 -17.23 -2.76 -16.76
C ARG A 134 -17.55 -3.65 -15.56
N SER A 135 -18.34 -4.70 -15.74
CA SER A 135 -18.69 -5.64 -14.69
C SER A 135 -17.45 -6.38 -14.19
N ALA A 136 -16.56 -6.85 -15.08
CA ALA A 136 -15.30 -7.48 -14.69
C ALA A 136 -14.43 -6.55 -13.84
N ALA A 137 -14.27 -5.29 -14.26
CA ALA A 137 -13.52 -4.31 -13.48
C ALA A 137 -14.19 -3.94 -12.16
N ALA A 138 -15.53 -3.86 -12.13
CA ALA A 138 -16.28 -3.60 -10.90
C ALA A 138 -16.16 -4.77 -9.91
N ILE A 139 -16.20 -6.01 -10.39
CA ILE A 139 -15.95 -7.20 -9.55
C ILE A 139 -14.59 -7.07 -8.89
N TRP A 140 -13.52 -6.77 -9.65
CA TRP A 140 -12.20 -6.55 -9.05
C TRP A 140 -12.20 -5.44 -8.00
N LEU A 141 -12.76 -4.27 -8.31
CA LEU A 141 -12.69 -3.09 -7.45
C LEU A 141 -13.56 -3.18 -6.18
N PHE A 142 -14.63 -3.97 -6.20
CA PHE A 142 -15.57 -4.09 -5.09
C PHE A 142 -15.64 -5.51 -4.49
N ASN A 143 -14.77 -6.42 -4.92
CA ASN A 143 -14.62 -7.74 -4.33
C ASN A 143 -14.23 -7.61 -2.84
N PRO A 144 -14.95 -8.24 -1.89
CA PRO A 144 -14.59 -8.23 -0.48
C PRO A 144 -13.14 -8.62 -0.20
N ILE A 145 -12.56 -9.54 -0.97
CA ILE A 145 -11.16 -9.96 -0.81
C ILE A 145 -10.21 -8.82 -1.18
N THR A 146 -10.48 -8.11 -2.28
CA THR A 146 -9.69 -6.95 -2.72
C THR A 146 -9.82 -5.79 -1.74
N LEU A 147 -11.03 -5.56 -1.22
CA LEU A 147 -11.25 -4.56 -0.17
C LEU A 147 -10.47 -4.90 1.10
N TYR A 148 -10.52 -6.15 1.53
CA TYR A 148 -9.82 -6.59 2.74
C TYR A 148 -8.29 -6.52 2.57
N SER A 149 -7.72 -7.18 1.56
CA SER A 149 -6.28 -7.23 1.33
C SER A 149 -5.67 -5.84 1.06
N ALA A 150 -6.18 -5.12 0.07
CA ALA A 150 -5.53 -3.89 -0.37
C ALA A 150 -5.97 -2.64 0.41
N VAL A 151 -7.25 -2.56 0.80
CA VAL A 151 -7.80 -1.33 1.43
C VAL A 151 -7.72 -1.38 2.95
N ILE A 152 -8.03 -2.53 3.57
CA ILE A 152 -8.00 -2.68 5.03
C ILE A 152 -6.58 -3.03 5.50
N MET A 153 -6.00 -4.10 4.97
CA MET A 153 -4.67 -4.57 5.38
C MET A 153 -3.55 -3.72 4.77
N GLY A 154 -3.73 -3.26 3.52
CA GLY A 154 -2.67 -2.59 2.78
C GLY A 154 -1.55 -3.54 2.34
N GLN A 155 -1.89 -4.80 2.07
CA GLN A 155 -0.97 -5.86 1.65
C GLN A 155 -0.79 -5.88 0.14
N ASN A 156 0.47 -5.88 -0.30
CA ASN A 156 0.86 -5.92 -1.72
C ASN A 156 0.91 -7.37 -2.23
N ASP A 157 -0.28 -7.97 -2.38
CA ASP A 157 -0.52 -9.34 -2.88
C ASP A 157 -0.69 -9.40 -4.40
#